data_AF-A0A0G2DRT2-F1
#
_entry.id   AF-A0A0G2DRT2-F1
#
_cell.length_a   1.000
_cell.length_b   1.000
_cell.length_c   1.000
_cell.angle_alpha   90.00
_cell.angle_beta   90.00
_cell.angle_gamma   90.00
#
_symmetry.space_group_name_H-M   'P 1'
#
loop_
_entity.id
_entity.type
_entity.pdbx_description
1 polymer ?
#
loop_
_entity_poly.entity_id
_entity_poly.type
_entity_poly.pdbx_seq_one_letter_code
_entity_poly.pdbx_strand_id
1 'polypeptide(L)'
;MGGIGRNLAKKALAFGMKIRYYNRTRLPEDQEKDCEAEYVDFDTLLKTSDVLSLNLPLNFDIMKSGVVIVNTARGAVMDEAALVAALDDGKVASVGLDVY
;
A
#
# COMPACT_ATOMS: atom_id res chain seq x y z
N MET A 1 8.07 -3.56 -4.78
CA MET A 1 7.86 -2.50 -5.76
C MET A 1 8.38 -2.89 -7.16
N GLY A 2 7.48 -3.19 -8.11
CA GLY A 2 7.81 -3.40 -9.52
C GLY A 2 7.70 -2.11 -10.36
N GLY A 3 7.59 -2.20 -11.69
CA GLY A 3 7.53 -1.04 -12.58
C GLY A 3 6.37 -0.07 -12.31
N ILE A 4 5.18 -0.58 -11.99
CA ILE A 4 4.01 0.23 -11.62
C ILE A 4 4.29 0.96 -10.29
N GLY A 5 4.73 0.22 -9.27
CA GLY A 5 5.02 0.80 -7.96
C GLY A 5 6.10 1.88 -7.99
N ARG A 6 7.14 1.74 -8.82
CA ARG A 6 8.17 2.77 -9.01
C ARG A 6 7.61 4.05 -9.64
N ASN A 7 6.75 3.92 -10.66
CA ASN A 7 6.10 5.09 -11.26
C ASN A 7 5.15 5.79 -10.29
N LEU A 8 4.44 5.02 -9.46
CA LEU A 8 3.60 5.55 -8.40
C LEU A 8 4.44 6.31 -7.35
N ALA A 9 5.54 5.71 -6.89
CA ALA A 9 6.45 6.34 -5.93
C ALA A 9 6.96 7.70 -6.42
N LYS A 10 7.41 7.79 -7.68
CA LYS A 10 7.86 9.07 -8.29
C LYS A 10 6.77 10.15 -8.30
N LYS A 11 5.51 9.76 -8.55
CA LYS A 11 4.38 10.70 -8.50
C LYS A 11 4.06 11.11 -7.07
N ALA A 12 4.03 10.15 -6.14
CA ALA A 12 3.76 10.40 -4.72
C ALA A 12 4.81 11.31 -4.06
N LEU A 13 6.08 11.18 -4.45
CA LEU A 13 7.15 12.10 -4.01
C LEU A 13 6.85 13.56 -4.40
N ALA A 14 6.30 13.80 -5.59
CA ALA A 14 5.93 15.16 -6.02
C ALA A 14 4.81 15.77 -5.15
N PHE A 15 4.05 14.95 -4.43
CA PHE A 15 3.05 15.38 -3.43
C PHE A 15 3.62 15.48 -2.01
N GLY A 16 4.94 15.32 -1.83
CA GLY A 16 5.60 15.38 -0.52
C GLY A 16 5.36 14.15 0.37
N MET A 17 4.93 13.03 -0.22
CA MET A 17 4.72 11.79 0.52
C MET A 17 6.04 11.10 0.84
N LYS A 18 6.09 10.40 1.98
CA LYS A 18 7.20 9.51 2.33
C LYS A 18 6.95 8.12 1.73
N ILE A 19 7.90 7.63 0.94
CA ILE A 19 7.75 6.36 0.25
C ILE A 19 8.33 5.23 1.10
N ARG A 20 7.48 4.26 1.44
CA ARG A 20 7.87 3.00 2.07
C ARG A 20 7.44 1.86 1.18
N TYR A 21 8.25 0.80 1.13
CA TYR A 21 7.89 -0.35 0.34
C TYR A 21 8.36 -1.66 0.96
N TYR A 22 7.67 -2.73 0.58
CA TYR A 22 8.05 -4.10 0.87
C TYR A 22 8.11 -4.91 -0.43
N ASN A 23 8.97 -5.94 -0.42
CA ASN A 23 9.09 -7.00 -1.41
C ASN A 23 9.69 -8.22 -0.73
N ARG A 24 9.48 -9.43 -1.28
CA ARG A 24 10.21 -10.63 -0.87
C ARG A 24 11.73 -10.49 -1.02
N THR A 25 12.15 -9.75 -2.05
CA THR A 25 13.55 -9.41 -2.32
C THR A 25 13.68 -7.90 -2.41
N ARG A 26 14.54 -7.32 -1.57
CA ARG A 26 14.84 -5.88 -1.58
C ARG A 26 15.33 -5.46 -2.96
N LEU A 27 14.93 -4.26 -3.38
CA LEU A 27 15.42 -3.70 -4.63
C LEU A 27 16.92 -3.37 -4.53
N PRO A 28 17.62 -3.35 -5.68
CA PRO A 28 18.93 -2.74 -5.79
C PRO A 28 18.93 -1.28 -5.27
N GLU A 29 20.04 -0.87 -4.64
CA GLU A 29 20.16 0.41 -3.93
C GLU A 29 19.95 1.63 -4.85
N ASP A 30 20.37 1.55 -6.11
CA ASP A 30 20.14 2.56 -7.15
C ASP A 30 18.65 2.80 -7.37
N GLN A 31 17.84 1.74 -7.42
CA GLN A 31 16.40 1.85 -7.63
C GLN A 31 15.65 2.38 -6.41
N GLU A 32 16.16 2.11 -5.20
CA GLU A 32 15.62 2.69 -3.97
C GLU A 32 15.87 4.20 -3.93
N LYS A 33 17.10 4.62 -4.25
CA LYS A 33 17.50 6.04 -4.30
C LYS A 33 16.67 6.82 -5.32
N ASP A 34 16.46 6.27 -6.51
CA ASP A 34 15.63 6.87 -7.57
C ASP A 34 14.17 7.15 -7.16
N CYS A 35 13.68 6.43 -6.15
CA CYS A 35 12.31 6.55 -5.66
C CYS A 35 12.24 7.10 -4.23
N GLU A 36 13.37 7.53 -3.66
CA GLU A 36 13.53 7.89 -2.24
C GLU A 36 12.78 6.92 -1.30
N ALA A 37 12.86 5.63 -1.62
CA ALA A 37 12.00 4.62 -1.03
C ALA A 37 12.72 3.91 0.13
N GLU A 38 12.08 3.90 1.29
CA GLU A 38 12.54 3.17 2.48
C GLU A 38 12.03 1.72 2.42
N TYR A 39 12.95 0.75 2.42
CA TYR A 39 12.59 -0.65 2.56
C TYR A 39 12.27 -0.98 4.02
N VAL A 40 11.07 -1.51 4.25
CA VAL A 40 10.59 -1.94 5.56
C VAL A 40 10.03 -3.35 5.48
N ASP A 41 9.88 -4.03 6.62
CA ASP A 41 9.14 -5.28 6.68
C ASP A 41 7.64 -5.05 6.46
N PHE A 42 6.91 -6.12 6.16
CA PHE A 42 5.49 -6.05 5.81
C PHE A 42 4.62 -5.52 6.96
N ASP A 43 4.89 -5.93 8.20
CA ASP A 43 4.10 -5.52 9.36
C ASP A 43 4.30 -4.03 9.66
N THR A 44 5.56 -3.55 9.60
CA THR A 44 5.88 -2.12 9.67
C THR A 44 5.20 -1.32 8.56
N LEU A 45 5.17 -1.84 7.33
CA LEU A 45 4.49 -1.19 6.20
C LEU A 45 3.00 -0.98 6.52
N LEU A 46 2.30 -2.02 7.00
CA LEU A 46 0.87 -1.95 7.31
C LEU A 46 0.57 -1.00 8.48
N LYS A 47 1.38 -1.05 9.55
CA LYS A 47 1.16 -0.23 10.76
C LYS A 47 1.44 1.25 10.58
N THR A 48 2.30 1.60 9.61
CA THR A 48 2.81 2.98 9.49
C THR A 48 2.29 3.74 8.28
N SER A 49 1.65 3.08 7.32
CA SER A 49 1.16 3.71 6.09
C SER A 49 -0.20 4.38 6.29
N ASP A 50 -0.33 5.61 5.79
CA ASP A 50 -1.61 6.32 5.71
C ASP A 50 -2.32 6.05 4.36
N VAL A 51 -1.53 5.82 3.31
CA VAL A 51 -2.00 5.40 1.98
C VAL A 51 -1.24 4.14 1.60
N LEU A 52 -1.98 3.12 1.19
CA LEU A 52 -1.43 1.79 0.99
C LEU A 52 -1.86 1.23 -0.38
N SER A 53 -0.88 1.03 -1.26
CA SER A 53 -1.07 0.45 -2.60
C SER A 53 -0.56 -0.98 -2.62
N LEU A 54 -1.44 -1.95 -2.93
CA LEU A 54 -1.19 -3.35 -2.63
C LEU A 54 -1.61 -4.34 -3.70
N ASN A 55 -0.95 -5.51 -3.61
CA ASN A 55 -1.15 -6.68 -4.47
C ASN A 55 -1.27 -7.99 -3.64
N LEU A 56 -1.56 -7.93 -2.32
CA LEU A 56 -1.55 -9.08 -1.38
C LEU A 56 -2.68 -9.00 -0.33
N PRO A 57 -3.08 -10.14 0.28
CA PRO A 57 -4.16 -10.18 1.26
C PRO A 57 -3.80 -9.45 2.55
N LEU A 58 -4.82 -8.86 3.18
CA LEU A 58 -4.66 -7.88 4.24
C LEU A 58 -5.39 -8.22 5.52
N ASN A 59 -4.74 -7.86 6.62
CA ASN A 59 -5.36 -7.72 7.93
C ASN A 59 -5.49 -6.21 8.20
N PHE A 60 -6.72 -5.68 8.21
CA PHE A 60 -6.99 -4.26 8.43
C PHE A 60 -6.71 -3.83 9.87
N ASP A 61 -6.82 -4.73 10.86
CA ASP A 61 -6.78 -4.40 12.29
C ASP A 61 -5.47 -3.71 12.71
N ILE A 62 -4.37 -4.15 12.11
CA ILE A 62 -3.03 -3.63 12.41
C ILE A 62 -2.71 -2.32 11.68
N MET A 63 -3.54 -1.89 10.74
CA MET A 63 -3.33 -0.63 10.02
C MET A 63 -3.72 0.56 10.88
N LYS A 64 -3.35 1.76 10.44
CA LYS A 64 -3.88 2.99 11.03
C LYS A 64 -5.38 3.10 10.76
N SER A 65 -6.12 3.73 11.68
CA SER A 65 -7.50 4.12 11.42
C SER A 65 -7.54 5.25 10.41
N GLY A 66 -8.50 5.19 9.47
CA GLY A 66 -8.60 6.12 8.35
C GLY A 66 -7.61 5.85 7.22
N VAL A 67 -7.07 4.64 7.11
CA VAL A 67 -6.14 4.28 6.02
C VAL A 67 -6.85 4.34 4.66
N VAL A 68 -6.14 4.80 3.63
CA VAL A 68 -6.61 4.77 2.24
C VAL A 68 -5.98 3.60 1.51
N ILE A 69 -6.80 2.78 0.86
CA ILE A 69 -6.34 1.57 0.18
C ILE A 69 -6.53 1.71 -1.34
N VAL A 70 -5.51 1.33 -2.11
CA VAL A 70 -5.56 1.33 -3.58
C VAL A 70 -5.12 -0.03 -4.10
N ASN A 71 -6.03 -0.78 -4.74
CA ASN A 71 -5.73 -2.05 -5.40
C ASN A 71 -5.92 -1.93 -6.92
N THR A 72 -4.80 -1.94 -7.64
CA THR A 72 -4.74 -1.92 -9.12
C THR A 72 -4.07 -3.18 -9.69
N ALA A 73 -4.00 -4.25 -8.91
CA ALA A 73 -3.26 -5.46 -9.29
C ALA A 73 -4.16 -6.59 -9.78
N ARG A 74 -4.83 -7.30 -8.85
CA ARG A 74 -5.83 -8.36 -9.15
C ARG A 74 -6.89 -8.42 -8.04
N GLY A 75 -8.15 -8.71 -8.41
CA GLY A 75 -9.34 -8.61 -7.54
C GLY A 75 -9.41 -9.68 -6.44
N ALA A 76 -8.83 -10.86 -6.67
CA ALA A 76 -8.95 -12.02 -5.78
C ALA A 76 -8.09 -11.97 -4.50
N VAL A 77 -7.81 -10.77 -3.97
CA VAL A 77 -6.77 -10.58 -2.96
C VAL A 77 -7.31 -10.05 -1.63
N MET A 78 -8.57 -9.62 -1.55
CA MET A 78 -9.15 -9.08 -0.30
C MET A 78 -10.43 -9.81 0.08
N ASP A 79 -10.63 -10.00 1.39
CA ASP A 79 -11.92 -10.41 1.92
C ASP A 79 -12.87 -9.21 1.83
N GLU A 80 -13.84 -9.31 0.92
CA GLU A 80 -14.81 -8.24 0.65
C GLU A 80 -15.65 -7.92 1.88
N ALA A 81 -16.04 -8.92 2.67
CA ALA A 81 -16.85 -8.71 3.86
C ALA A 81 -16.05 -7.95 4.92
N ALA A 82 -14.77 -8.30 5.10
CA ALA A 82 -13.88 -7.58 5.99
C ALA A 82 -13.61 -6.15 5.50
N LEU A 83 -13.48 -5.93 4.18
CA LEU A 83 -13.32 -4.58 3.63
C LEU A 83 -14.56 -3.72 3.84
N VAL A 84 -15.76 -4.25 3.60
CA VAL A 84 -17.02 -3.54 3.82
C VAL A 84 -17.16 -3.17 5.30
N ALA A 85 -16.92 -4.11 6.21
CA ALA A 85 -16.95 -3.85 7.64
C ALA A 85 -15.95 -2.74 8.05
N ALA A 86 -14.73 -2.80 7.51
CA ALA A 86 -13.69 -1.81 7.79
C ALA A 86 -13.97 -0.42 7.17
N LEU A 87 -14.79 -0.35 6.12
CA LEU A 87 -15.27 0.92 5.58
C LEU A 87 -16.40 1.49 6.45
N ASP A 88 -17.35 0.64 6.85
CA ASP A 88 -18.49 1.03 7.68
C ASP A 88 -18.05 1.50 9.08
N ASP A 89 -17.03 0.88 9.67
CA ASP A 89 -16.49 1.25 10.99
C ASP A 89 -15.47 2.41 10.94
N GLY A 90 -15.08 2.86 9.74
CA GLY A 90 -14.14 3.96 9.52
C GLY A 90 -12.66 3.60 9.70
N LYS A 91 -12.32 2.32 9.88
CA LYS A 91 -10.94 1.83 9.88
C LYS A 91 -10.25 2.13 8.56
N VAL A 92 -10.95 1.91 7.45
CA VAL A 92 -10.57 2.30 6.09
C VAL A 92 -11.37 3.54 5.72
N ALA A 93 -10.68 4.65 5.43
CA ALA A 93 -11.36 5.89 5.05
C ALA A 93 -11.93 5.83 3.63
N SER A 94 -11.20 5.18 2.73
CA SER A 94 -11.61 5.02 1.33
C SER A 94 -10.81 3.91 0.66
N VAL A 95 -11.42 3.32 -0.38
CA VAL A 95 -10.78 2.29 -1.21
C VAL A 95 -10.95 2.62 -2.70
N GLY A 96 -9.88 2.46 -3.47
CA GLY A 96 -9.90 2.49 -4.94
C GLY A 96 -9.61 1.09 -5.48
N LEU A 97 -10.54 0.52 -6.24
CA LEU A 97 -10.43 -0.82 -6.85
C LEU A 97 -10.52 -0.71 -8.38
N ASP A 98 -9.55 -1.27 -9.08
CA ASP A 98 -9.57 -1.43 -10.56
C ASP A 98 -10.02 -2.84 -10.98
N VAL A 99 -10.04 -3.77 -10.02
CA VAL A 99 -10.20 -5.21 -10.24
C VAL A 99 -11.10 -5.78 -9.14
N TYR A 100 -12.07 -6.62 -9.54
CA TYR A 100 -13.02 -7.33 -8.68
C TYR A 100 -13.11 -8.78 -9.16
#